data_AF-A0A348ZJI9-F1
#
_entry.id   AF-A0A348ZJI9-F1
#
_cell.length_a   1.000
_cell.length_b   1.000
_cell.length_c   1.000
_cell.angle_alpha   90.00
_cell.angle_beta   90.00
_cell.angle_gamma   90.00
#
_symmetry.space_group_name_H-M   'P 1'
#
loop_
_entity.id
_entity.type
_entity.pdbx_description
1 polymer ?
#
loop_
_entity_poly.entity_id
_entity_poly.type
_entity_poly.pdbx_seq_one_letter_code
_entity_poly.pdbx_strand_id
1 'polypeptide(L)'
;MQELVPSQNDSLKDLLWSLPQPFVVLGSAVLVATAITTGWTDADQLTSIILLLPIPTLLLWERLTPRRGDWLLNWRDFLEDSFWVLATYMIWVPLYDEYYDTPISEAFDWLREASAFPVTIQAETTLGLLSMAFLAMLMVEFIYYWLHRIQHRYMF
;
A
#
# COMPACT_ATOMS: atom_id res chain seq x y z
N MET A 1 -3.99 42.53 -2.40
CA MET A 1 -3.81 41.13 -2.84
C MET A 1 -4.97 40.82 -3.79
N GLN A 2 -4.69 40.77 -5.10
CA GLN A 2 -5.67 40.31 -6.09
C GLN A 2 -5.65 38.78 -6.06
N GLU A 3 -6.77 38.15 -5.73
CA GLU A 3 -6.93 36.71 -5.95
C GLU A 3 -6.91 36.44 -7.44
N LEU A 4 -5.89 35.72 -7.90
CA LEU A 4 -5.81 35.21 -9.27
C LEU A 4 -6.90 34.16 -9.44
N VAL A 5 -7.97 34.51 -10.13
CA VAL A 5 -9.01 33.55 -10.53
C VAL A 5 -8.36 32.56 -11.50
N PRO A 6 -8.28 31.26 -11.18
CA PRO A 6 -7.63 30.27 -12.04
C PRO A 6 -8.39 30.15 -13.36
N SER A 7 -7.66 30.14 -14.47
CA SER A 7 -8.27 29.97 -15.80
C SER A 7 -8.78 28.54 -15.97
N GLN A 8 -9.81 28.33 -16.79
CA GLN A 8 -10.37 26.98 -17.05
C GLN A 8 -9.29 25.99 -17.54
N ASN A 9 -8.25 26.46 -18.24
CA ASN A 9 -7.12 25.66 -18.69
C ASN A 9 -6.21 25.21 -17.53
N ASP A 10 -6.07 26.01 -16.48
CA ASP A 10 -5.30 25.62 -15.30
C ASP A 10 -6.02 24.50 -14.54
N SER A 11 -7.35 24.57 -14.44
CA SER A 11 -8.17 23.52 -13.81
C SER A 11 -8.09 22.16 -14.54
N LEU A 12 -8.11 22.15 -15.88
CA LEU A 12 -7.98 20.91 -16.66
C LEU A 12 -6.57 20.34 -16.57
N LYS A 13 -5.54 21.20 -16.57
CA LYS A 13 -4.15 20.79 -16.42
C LYS A 13 -3.90 20.20 -15.03
N ASP A 14 -4.43 20.82 -13.99
CA ASP A 14 -4.33 20.34 -12.61
C ASP A 14 -5.04 18.99 -12.44
N LEU A 15 -6.22 18.84 -13.05
CA LEU A 15 -6.92 17.56 -13.12
C LEU A 15 -6.02 16.50 -13.78
N LEU A 16 -5.46 16.78 -14.97
CA LEU A 16 -4.60 15.83 -15.67
C LEU A 16 -3.35 15.45 -14.87
N TRP A 17 -2.76 16.39 -14.13
CA TRP A 17 -1.62 16.10 -13.26
C TRP A 17 -1.99 15.33 -11.99
N SER A 18 -3.25 15.36 -11.57
CA SER A 18 -3.74 14.59 -10.41
C SER A 18 -4.00 13.11 -10.72
N LEU A 19 -4.17 12.76 -11.99
CA LEU A 19 -4.59 11.43 -12.44
C LEU A 19 -3.52 10.31 -12.40
N PRO A 20 -2.23 10.54 -12.63
CA PRO A 20 -1.25 9.45 -12.73
C PRO A 20 -1.17 8.60 -11.45
N GLN A 21 -1.15 9.23 -10.28
CA GLN A 21 -1.06 8.53 -9.00
C GLN A 21 -2.26 7.59 -8.75
N PRO A 22 -3.54 8.05 -8.80
CA PRO A 22 -4.67 7.16 -8.59
C PRO A 22 -4.77 6.08 -9.67
N PHE A 23 -4.40 6.35 -10.92
CA PHE A 23 -4.37 5.31 -11.96
C PHE A 23 -3.34 4.22 -11.68
N VAL A 24 -2.14 4.59 -11.24
CA VAL A 24 -1.11 3.59 -10.89
C VAL A 24 -1.56 2.76 -9.68
N VAL A 25 -2.12 3.39 -8.65
CA VAL A 25 -2.57 2.68 -7.44
C VAL A 25 -3.75 1.75 -7.76
N LEU A 26 -4.81 2.27 -8.40
CA LEU A 26 -5.98 1.46 -8.75
C LEU A 26 -5.64 0.38 -9.78
N GLY A 27 -4.83 0.72 -10.79
CA GLY A 27 -4.36 -0.23 -11.79
C GLY A 27 -3.56 -1.37 -11.17
N SER A 28 -2.69 -1.06 -10.20
CA SER A 28 -1.93 -2.07 -9.46
C SER A 28 -2.84 -2.97 -8.62
N ALA A 29 -3.83 -2.39 -7.93
CA ALA A 29 -4.80 -3.16 -7.15
C ALA A 29 -5.62 -4.11 -8.04
N VAL A 30 -6.07 -3.64 -9.21
CA VAL A 30 -6.75 -4.46 -10.22
C VAL A 30 -5.83 -5.57 -10.70
N LEU A 31 -4.57 -5.26 -11.02
CA LEU A 31 -3.60 -6.24 -11.51
C LEU A 31 -3.39 -7.37 -10.49
N VAL A 32 -3.20 -7.04 -9.21
CA VAL A 32 -3.09 -8.05 -8.13
C VAL A 32 -4.37 -8.84 -7.97
N ALA A 33 -5.54 -8.18 -7.95
CA ALA A 33 -6.83 -8.88 -7.84
C ALA A 33 -7.07 -9.85 -9.01
N THR A 34 -6.64 -9.51 -10.23
CA THR A 34 -6.72 -10.42 -11.38
C THR A 34 -5.75 -11.60 -11.26
N ALA A 35 -4.54 -11.38 -10.73
CA ALA A 35 -3.58 -12.45 -10.45
C ALA A 35 -4.16 -13.47 -9.48
N ILE A 36 -4.79 -13.01 -8.38
CA ILE A 36 -5.44 -13.88 -7.39
C ILE A 36 -6.60 -14.66 -8.01
N THR A 37 -7.47 -13.99 -8.78
CA THR A 37 -8.74 -14.61 -9.26
C THR A 37 -8.59 -15.52 -10.46
N THR A 38 -7.59 -15.27 -11.30
CA THR A 38 -7.37 -16.07 -12.52
C THR A 38 -6.12 -16.95 -12.44
N GLY A 39 -5.25 -16.75 -11.45
CA GLY A 39 -4.06 -17.55 -11.24
C GLY A 39 -2.99 -17.42 -12.33
N TRP A 40 -3.03 -16.35 -13.14
CA TRP A 40 -2.11 -16.18 -14.27
C TRP A 40 -0.65 -15.93 -13.85
N THR A 41 -0.44 -15.45 -12.62
CA THR A 41 0.86 -15.25 -11.99
C THR A 41 0.74 -15.43 -10.47
N ASP A 42 1.88 -15.64 -9.81
CA ASP A 42 1.98 -15.59 -8.36
C ASP A 42 1.66 -14.16 -7.85
N ALA A 43 0.61 -14.05 -7.02
CA ALA A 43 0.10 -12.76 -6.56
C ALA A 43 1.01 -12.12 -5.49
N ASP A 44 1.68 -12.91 -4.68
CA ASP A 44 2.55 -12.43 -3.60
C ASP A 44 3.84 -11.86 -4.19
N GLN A 45 4.39 -12.57 -5.18
CA GLN A 45 5.53 -12.09 -5.96
C GLN A 45 5.18 -10.82 -6.74
N LEU A 46 4.02 -10.79 -7.42
CA LEU A 46 3.56 -9.61 -8.15
C LEU A 46 3.40 -8.40 -7.21
N THR A 47 2.76 -8.60 -6.06
CA THR A 47 2.56 -7.55 -5.04
C THR A 47 3.90 -7.02 -4.55
N SER A 48 4.84 -7.91 -4.26
CA SER A 48 6.20 -7.55 -3.83
C SER A 48 6.93 -6.72 -4.89
N ILE A 49 6.81 -7.10 -6.18
CA ILE A 49 7.39 -6.33 -7.29
C ILE A 49 6.76 -4.94 -7.36
N ILE A 50 5.43 -4.84 -7.34
CA ILE A 50 4.72 -3.56 -7.43
C ILE A 50 5.12 -2.62 -6.28
N LEU A 51 5.28 -3.14 -5.06
CA LEU A 51 5.63 -2.34 -3.88
C LEU A 51 7.10 -1.94 -3.85
N LEU A 52 8.01 -2.85 -4.22
CA LEU A 52 9.44 -2.65 -4.02
C LEU A 52 10.14 -2.05 -5.24
N LEU A 53 9.67 -2.34 -6.47
CA LEU A 53 10.29 -1.85 -7.70
C LEU A 53 10.31 -0.32 -7.87
N PRO A 54 9.32 0.46 -7.38
CA PRO A 54 9.39 1.92 -7.40
C PRO A 54 10.66 2.47 -6.75
N ILE A 55 11.13 1.87 -5.66
CA ILE A 55 12.30 2.33 -4.91
C ILE A 55 13.57 2.39 -5.78
N PRO A 56 14.08 1.28 -6.35
CA PRO A 56 15.26 1.31 -7.20
C PRO A 56 15.03 2.13 -8.48
N THR A 57 13.81 2.16 -9.03
CA THR A 57 13.55 2.98 -10.23
C THR A 57 13.69 4.48 -9.95
N LEU A 58 13.20 4.96 -8.80
CA LEU A 58 13.34 6.35 -8.39
C LEU A 58 14.80 6.71 -8.12
N LEU A 59 15.55 5.81 -7.46
CA LEU A 59 16.98 6.00 -7.20
C LEU A 59 17.80 6.09 -8.50
N LEU A 60 17.52 5.21 -9.48
CA LEU A 60 18.16 5.28 -10.80
C LEU A 60 17.77 6.56 -11.54
N TRP A 61 16.49 6.93 -11.50
CA TRP A 61 16.01 8.15 -12.14
C TRP A 61 16.68 9.41 -11.59
N GLU A 62 16.78 9.49 -10.27
CA GLU A 62 17.47 10.60 -9.58
C GLU A 62 18.94 10.68 -9.96
N ARG A 63 19.60 9.53 -10.16
CA ARG A 63 20.99 9.48 -10.62
C ARG A 63 21.16 9.95 -12.07
N LEU A 64 20.21 9.62 -12.95
CA LEU A 64 20.26 9.97 -14.38
C LEU A 64 19.86 11.43 -14.63
N THR A 65 18.88 11.95 -13.88
CA THR A 65 18.36 13.31 -14.03
C THR A 65 18.34 14.04 -12.68
N PRO A 66 19.52 14.43 -12.16
CA PRO A 66 19.59 15.10 -10.86
C PRO A 66 18.94 16.48 -10.95
N ARG A 67 17.83 16.67 -10.24
CA ARG A 67 17.16 17.99 -10.12
C ARG A 67 17.76 18.84 -9.00
N ARG A 68 18.35 18.22 -7.99
CA ARG A 68 19.06 18.86 -6.88
C ARG A 68 20.32 18.07 -6.55
N GLY A 69 21.46 18.74 -6.49
CA GLY A 69 22.74 18.10 -6.16
C GLY A 69 22.75 17.50 -4.76
N ASP A 70 22.05 18.13 -3.82
CA ASP A 70 22.01 17.71 -2.41
C ASP A 70 21.17 16.45 -2.17
N TRP A 71 20.34 16.05 -3.15
CA TRP A 71 19.56 14.81 -3.09
C TRP A 71 20.29 13.63 -3.71
N LEU A 72 21.47 13.85 -4.30
CA LEU A 72 22.28 12.74 -4.79
C LEU A 72 22.66 11.85 -3.61
N LEU A 73 22.18 10.62 -3.68
CA LEU A 73 22.39 9.62 -2.65
C LEU A 73 23.89 9.42 -2.39
N ASN A 74 24.27 9.51 -1.13
CA ASN A 74 25.61 9.14 -0.69
C ASN A 74 25.69 7.60 -0.65
N TRP A 75 26.63 7.04 -1.41
CA TRP A 75 26.83 5.60 -1.50
C TRP A 75 27.15 4.94 -0.15
N ARG A 76 27.83 5.66 0.75
CA ARG A 76 28.12 5.14 2.09
C ARG A 76 26.84 4.94 2.89
N ASP A 77 26.02 5.98 2.95
CA ASP A 77 24.77 5.98 3.73
C ASP A 77 23.78 4.96 3.15
N PHE A 78 23.67 4.90 1.81
CA PHE A 78 22.85 3.90 1.14
C PHE A 78 23.28 2.46 1.43
N LEU A 79 24.58 2.17 1.44
CA LEU A 79 25.07 0.82 1.74
C LEU A 79 24.83 0.46 3.21
N GLU A 80 24.96 1.42 4.12
CA GLU A 80 24.63 1.23 5.53
C GLU A 80 23.14 0.91 5.72
N ASP A 81 22.25 1.70 5.11
CA ASP A 81 20.80 1.47 5.16
C ASP A 81 20.42 0.13 4.51
N SER A 82 21.00 -0.17 3.34
CA SER A 82 20.76 -1.44 2.64
C SER A 82 21.23 -2.64 3.44
N PHE A 83 22.38 -2.52 4.12
CA PHE A 83 22.89 -3.55 5.02
C PHE A 83 21.91 -3.80 6.17
N TRP A 84 21.40 -2.75 6.81
CA TRP A 84 20.45 -2.90 7.91
C TRP A 84 19.11 -3.49 7.47
N VAL A 85 18.59 -3.09 6.31
CA VAL A 85 17.37 -3.68 5.73
C VAL A 85 17.57 -5.16 5.42
N LEU A 86 18.68 -5.53 4.77
CA LEU A 86 19.00 -6.92 4.44
C LEU A 86 19.24 -7.78 5.69
N ALA A 87 19.97 -7.26 6.67
CA ALA A 87 20.21 -7.95 7.93
C ALA A 87 18.89 -8.21 8.68
N THR A 88 18.03 -7.19 8.72
CA THR A 88 16.70 -7.31 9.33
C THR A 88 15.87 -8.36 8.59
N TYR A 89 15.83 -8.32 7.27
CA TYR A 89 15.12 -9.31 6.47
C TYR A 89 15.64 -10.74 6.71
N MET A 90 16.96 -10.95 6.63
CA MET A 90 17.56 -12.28 6.79
C MET A 90 17.42 -12.87 8.20
N ILE A 91 17.41 -12.04 9.24
CA ILE A 91 17.26 -12.51 10.61
C ILE A 91 15.78 -12.73 10.92
N TRP A 92 14.95 -11.70 10.69
CA TRP A 92 13.59 -11.69 11.21
C TRP A 92 12.62 -12.46 10.33
N VAL A 93 12.76 -12.48 9.00
CA VAL A 93 11.79 -13.20 8.16
C VAL A 93 11.74 -14.70 8.47
N PRO A 94 12.88 -15.43 8.55
CA PRO A 94 12.83 -16.84 8.95
C PRO A 94 12.28 -17.04 10.37
N LEU A 95 12.62 -16.16 11.31
CA LEU A 95 12.09 -16.22 12.68
C LEU A 95 10.57 -16.01 12.72
N TYR A 96 10.04 -15.07 11.94
CA TYR A 96 8.61 -14.84 11.84
C TYR A 96 7.90 -15.99 11.14
N ASP A 97 8.46 -16.49 10.04
CA ASP A 97 7.87 -17.61 9.27
C ASP A 97 7.80 -18.91 10.09
N GLU A 98 8.85 -19.20 10.88
CA GLU A 98 8.91 -20.44 11.67
C GLU A 98 8.17 -20.35 13.02
N TYR A 99 8.23 -19.21 13.71
CA TYR A 99 7.74 -19.09 15.10
C TYR A 99 6.48 -18.25 15.25
N TYR A 100 6.10 -17.45 14.25
CA TYR A 100 4.89 -16.62 14.27
C TYR A 100 3.87 -17.14 13.26
N ASP A 101 3.28 -18.29 13.56
CA ASP A 101 2.03 -18.66 12.93
C ASP A 101 0.94 -17.77 13.53
N THR A 102 0.44 -16.81 12.76
CA THR A 102 -0.71 -16.00 13.18
C THR A 102 -1.93 -16.58 12.48
N PRO A 103 -2.74 -17.42 13.16
CA PRO A 103 -3.96 -17.97 12.60
C PRO A 103 -5.05 -16.90 12.62
N ILE A 104 -4.78 -15.80 11.92
CA ILE A 104 -5.73 -14.71 11.67
C ILE A 104 -6.97 -15.30 10.99
N SER A 105 -6.78 -16.30 10.11
CA SER A 105 -7.86 -17.09 9.52
C SER A 105 -8.76 -17.73 10.57
N GLU A 106 -8.21 -18.42 11.57
CA GLU A 106 -8.99 -19.04 12.65
C GLU A 106 -9.75 -17.99 13.48
N ALA A 107 -9.13 -16.83 13.73
CA ALA A 107 -9.81 -15.73 14.42
C ALA A 107 -10.99 -15.16 13.60
N PHE A 108 -10.85 -15.05 12.28
CA PHE A 108 -11.93 -14.64 11.39
C PHE A 108 -13.01 -15.72 11.23
N ASP A 109 -12.63 -16.99 11.18
CA ASP A 109 -13.56 -18.12 11.16
C ASP A 109 -14.36 -18.17 12.46
N TRP A 110 -13.70 -18.03 13.61
CA TRP A 110 -14.36 -17.92 14.92
C TRP A 110 -15.31 -16.73 14.97
N LEU A 111 -14.89 -15.55 14.47
CA LEU A 111 -15.73 -14.35 14.45
C LEU A 111 -16.97 -14.56 13.56
N ARG A 112 -16.81 -15.20 12.39
CA ARG A 112 -17.91 -15.54 11.50
C ARG A 112 -18.91 -16.46 12.20
N GLU A 113 -18.42 -17.53 12.83
CA GLU A 113 -19.23 -18.52 13.55
C GLU A 113 -19.93 -17.92 14.79
N ALA A 114 -19.26 -17.02 15.50
CA ALA A 114 -19.83 -16.30 16.64
C ALA A 114 -20.81 -15.20 16.22
N SER A 115 -20.69 -14.67 15.00
CA SER A 115 -21.59 -13.64 14.48
C SER A 115 -22.93 -14.23 14.04
N ALA A 116 -24.03 -13.54 14.35
CA ALA A 116 -25.38 -13.92 13.91
C ALA A 116 -25.65 -13.67 12.41
N PHE A 117 -24.62 -13.30 11.64
CA PHE A 117 -24.70 -12.97 10.22
C PHE A 117 -23.86 -13.96 9.42
N PRO A 118 -24.46 -15.05 8.88
CA PRO A 118 -23.76 -16.04 8.06
C PRO A 118 -23.50 -15.48 6.65
N VAL A 119 -22.72 -14.40 6.56
CA VAL A 119 -22.27 -13.85 5.28
C VAL A 119 -20.93 -14.48 4.96
N THR A 120 -20.91 -15.36 3.96
CA THR A 120 -19.68 -15.90 3.41
C THR A 120 -19.04 -14.82 2.54
N ILE A 121 -18.02 -14.15 3.08
CA ILE A 121 -17.25 -13.13 2.35
C ILE A 121 -16.23 -13.85 1.46
N GLN A 122 -16.70 -14.59 0.46
CA GLN A 122 -15.85 -15.21 -0.55
C GLN A 122 -15.89 -14.34 -1.80
N ALA A 123 -14.84 -13.54 -1.97
CA ALA A 123 -14.66 -12.72 -3.15
C ALA A 123 -13.93 -13.55 -4.24
N GLU A 124 -14.69 -14.34 -4.99
CA GLU A 124 -14.14 -15.19 -6.07
C GLU A 124 -13.92 -14.42 -7.39
N THR A 125 -14.45 -13.19 -7.46
CA THR A 125 -14.32 -12.33 -8.64
C THR A 125 -13.40 -11.15 -8.36
N THR A 126 -12.73 -10.64 -9.39
CA THR A 126 -11.83 -9.47 -9.27
C THR A 126 -12.56 -8.27 -8.66
N LEU A 127 -13.80 -8.01 -9.12
CA LEU A 127 -14.62 -6.93 -8.58
C LEU A 127 -15.01 -7.17 -7.12
N GLY A 128 -15.32 -8.42 -6.77
CA GLY A 128 -15.59 -8.81 -5.38
C GLY A 128 -14.39 -8.54 -4.47
N LEU A 129 -13.18 -8.91 -4.90
CA LEU A 129 -11.96 -8.70 -4.11
C LEU A 129 -11.69 -7.22 -3.91
N LEU A 130 -11.79 -6.42 -4.98
CA LEU A 130 -11.60 -4.97 -4.90
C LEU A 130 -12.64 -4.31 -3.98
N SER A 131 -13.89 -4.74 -4.07
CA SER A 131 -14.97 -4.20 -3.22
C SER A 131 -14.73 -4.53 -1.75
N MET A 132 -14.30 -5.76 -1.46
CA MET A 132 -13.99 -6.18 -0.10
C MET A 132 -12.74 -5.49 0.45
N ALA A 133 -11.69 -5.34 -0.36
CA ALA A 133 -10.50 -4.59 0.01
C ALA A 133 -10.84 -3.12 0.31
N PHE A 134 -11.67 -2.49 -0.51
CA PHE A 134 -12.14 -1.13 -0.27
C PHE A 134 -12.94 -0.99 1.03
N LEU A 135 -13.85 -1.92 1.29
CA LEU A 135 -14.65 -1.94 2.52
C LEU A 135 -13.76 -2.17 3.76
N ALA A 136 -12.77 -3.07 3.66
CA ALA A 136 -11.79 -3.29 4.72
C ALA A 136 -10.97 -2.03 5.01
N MET A 137 -10.45 -1.37 3.96
CA MET A 137 -9.72 -0.10 4.10
C MET A 137 -10.58 0.99 4.74
N LEU A 138 -11.84 1.13 4.32
CA LEU A 138 -12.78 2.08 4.91
C LEU A 138 -12.99 1.80 6.41
N MET A 139 -13.15 0.53 6.80
CA MET A 139 -13.29 0.13 8.19
C MET A 139 -12.03 0.45 9.00
N VAL A 140 -10.84 0.13 8.48
CA VAL A 140 -9.55 0.44 9.14
C VAL A 140 -9.40 1.94 9.35
N GLU A 141 -9.61 2.75 8.32
CA GLU A 141 -9.51 4.21 8.39
C GLU A 141 -10.53 4.81 9.35
N PHE A 142 -11.77 4.28 9.35
CA PHE A 142 -12.79 4.71 10.29
C PHE A 142 -12.38 4.44 11.74
N ILE A 143 -11.95 3.21 12.06
CA ILE A 143 -11.50 2.84 13.40
C ILE A 143 -10.29 3.68 13.79
N TYR A 144 -9.30 3.80 12.90
CA TYR A 144 -8.09 4.58 13.11
C TYR A 144 -8.41 6.05 13.43
N TYR A 145 -9.28 6.69 12.63
CA TYR A 145 -9.71 8.08 12.86
C TYR A 145 -10.35 8.26 14.24
N TRP A 146 -11.25 7.36 14.64
CA TRP A 146 -11.90 7.45 15.95
C TRP A 146 -10.93 7.21 17.11
N LEU A 147 -10.03 6.24 16.99
CA LEU A 147 -8.98 6.01 17.99
C LEU A 147 -8.04 7.20 18.11
N HIS A 148 -7.58 7.73 16.97
CA HIS A 148 -6.77 8.93 16.90
C HIS A 148 -7.47 10.14 17.55
N ARG A 149 -8.77 10.31 17.31
CA ARG A 149 -9.59 11.37 17.92
C ARG A 149 -9.75 11.19 19.44
N ILE A 150 -9.95 9.96 19.92
CA ILE A 150 -10.04 9.65 21.36
C ILE A 150 -8.68 9.92 22.02
N GLN A 151 -7.59 9.48 21.40
CA GLN A 151 -6.23 9.78 21.87
C GLN A 151 -6.02 11.30 22.04
N HIS A 152 -6.39 12.11 21.04
CA HIS A 152 -6.30 13.56 21.14
C HIS A 152 -7.23 14.20 22.18
N ARG A 153 -8.26 13.49 22.66
CA ARG A 153 -9.18 14.00 23.69
C ARG A 153 -8.73 13.67 25.12
N TYR A 154 -7.98 12.58 25.30
CA TYR A 154 -7.66 12.04 26.63
C TYR A 154 -6.15 11.99 26.94
N MET A 155 -5.27 11.99 25.93
CA MET A 155 -3.81 11.96 26.10
C MET A 155 -3.12 13.27 25.73
N PHE A 156 -3.88 14.29 25.32
CA PHE A 156 -3.42 15.66 25.08
C PHE A 156 -4.47 16.67 25.54
#